data_AF-A0A1J4V593-F1
#
_entry.id   AF-A0A1J4V593-F1
#
_cell.length_a   1.000
_cell.length_b   1.000
_cell.length_c   1.000
_cell.angle_alpha   90.00
_cell.angle_beta   90.00
_cell.angle_gamma   90.00
#
_symmetry.space_group_name_H-M   'P 1'
#
loop_
_entity.id
_entity.type
_entity.pdbx_description
1 polymer ?
#
loop_
_entity_poly.entity_id
_entity_poly.type
_entity_poly.pdbx_seq_one_letter_code
_entity_poly.pdbx_strand_id
1 'polypeptide(L)'
;MPQLTIEMIPSSTSFINVRTLVPKERWNEIRRFIYKRAGYRCEICKGKGSTYPIECHEVWQYKENTHDQRLIGLIGLCPDCHNVKHIGYSIMTRKKTKSIKHLAHINQWSIRKATQYVEDCFFIMEKRNKYKWKVDITLVLRKDIWKLYTQGMLSG
;
A
#
# COMPACT_ATOMS: atom_id res chain seq x y z
N MET A 1 8.47 -2.50 -15.53
CA MET A 1 7.33 -2.68 -14.59
C MET A 1 6.94 -1.31 -14.03
N PRO A 2 5.67 -1.06 -13.66
CA PRO A 2 5.27 0.22 -13.05
C PRO A 2 6.05 0.50 -11.75
N GLN A 3 6.43 1.76 -11.55
CA GLN A 3 7.08 2.23 -10.32
C GLN A 3 6.07 2.46 -9.19
N LEU A 4 4.91 3.05 -9.51
CA LEU A 4 3.78 3.21 -8.60
C LEU A 4 2.62 2.33 -9.08
N THR A 5 2.18 1.43 -8.21
CA THR A 5 1.05 0.52 -8.46
C THR A 5 -0.16 0.90 -7.61
N ILE A 6 -1.32 0.36 -7.98
CA ILE A 6 -2.56 0.44 -7.19
C ILE A 6 -2.69 -0.85 -6.40
N GLU A 7 -3.17 -0.77 -5.16
CA GLU A 7 -3.45 -1.92 -4.32
C GLU A 7 -4.96 -2.00 -4.04
N MET A 8 -5.64 -2.82 -4.85
CA MET A 8 -7.06 -3.11 -4.63
C MET A 8 -7.20 -4.26 -3.63
N ILE A 9 -7.84 -3.96 -2.50
CA ILE A 9 -8.10 -4.91 -1.42
C ILE A 9 -9.48 -5.56 -1.66
N PRO A 10 -9.60 -6.90 -1.53
CA PRO A 10 -10.89 -7.58 -1.59
C PRO A 10 -11.90 -7.00 -0.59
N SER A 11 -13.18 -6.97 -0.95
CA SER A 11 -14.24 -6.46 -0.08
C SER A 11 -14.31 -7.20 1.25
N SER A 12 -14.03 -8.51 1.25
CA SER A 12 -14.05 -9.37 2.45
C SER A 12 -12.98 -9.01 3.49
N THR A 13 -11.97 -8.23 3.12
CA THR A 13 -10.86 -7.81 3.99
C THR A 13 -10.63 -6.30 3.98
N SER A 14 -11.50 -5.53 3.31
CA SER A 14 -11.34 -4.08 3.12
C SER A 14 -11.36 -3.26 4.42
N PHE A 15 -11.93 -3.80 5.50
CA PHE A 15 -11.95 -3.20 6.83
C PHE A 15 -10.78 -3.63 7.73
N ILE A 16 -9.91 -4.52 7.25
CA ILE A 16 -8.77 -5.03 8.01
C ILE A 16 -7.58 -4.09 7.83
N ASN A 17 -7.14 -3.46 8.92
CA ASN A 17 -5.96 -2.62 8.97
C ASN A 17 -5.01 -3.12 10.05
N VAL A 18 -3.69 -3.09 9.81
CA VAL A 18 -2.73 -3.59 10.81
C VAL A 18 -2.84 -2.82 12.13
N ARG A 19 -3.11 -1.51 12.08
CA ARG A 19 -3.32 -0.66 13.27
C ARG A 19 -4.44 -1.16 14.18
N THR A 20 -5.44 -1.85 13.65
CA THR A 20 -6.56 -2.37 14.45
C THR A 20 -6.33 -3.80 14.93
N LEU A 21 -5.30 -4.48 14.40
CA LEU A 21 -4.97 -5.87 14.74
C LEU A 21 -3.80 -6.02 15.70
N VAL A 22 -3.07 -4.94 16.01
CA VAL A 22 -1.96 -4.95 16.98
C VAL A 22 -2.16 -3.86 18.04
N PRO A 23 -1.56 -3.99 19.23
CA PRO A 23 -1.58 -2.93 20.24
C PRO A 23 -1.09 -1.59 19.66
N LYS A 24 -1.70 -0.48 20.10
CA LYS A 24 -1.40 0.87 19.59
C LYS A 24 0.09 1.22 19.73
N GLU A 25 0.70 0.80 20.82
CA GLU A 25 2.11 1.01 21.15
C GLU A 25 2.99 0.28 20.14
N ARG A 26 2.63 -0.97 19.81
CA ARG A 26 3.32 -1.77 18.81
C ARG A 26 3.19 -1.15 17.42
N TRP A 27 1.99 -0.71 17.04
CA TRP A 27 1.81 0.02 15.77
C TRP A 27 2.64 1.30 15.71
N ASN A 28 2.70 2.05 16.82
CA ASN A 28 3.50 3.27 16.91
C ASN A 28 5.00 3.01 16.74
N GLU A 29 5.51 1.91 17.32
CA GLU A 29 6.89 1.46 17.12
C GLU A 29 7.17 1.20 15.64
N ILE A 30 6.31 0.41 14.99
CA ILE A 30 6.37 0.04 13.56
C ILE A 30 6.39 1.25 12.65
N ARG A 31 5.37 2.08 12.69
CA ARG A 31 5.30 3.23 11.78
C ARG A 31 6.49 4.18 11.99
N ARG A 32 6.95 4.39 13.23
CA ARG A 32 8.11 5.27 13.51
C ARG A 32 9.41 4.71 12.95
N PHE A 33 9.63 3.40 13.04
CA PHE A 33 10.77 2.75 12.41
C PHE A 33 10.74 2.96 10.89
N ILE A 34 9.59 2.69 10.25
CA ILE A 34 9.43 2.88 8.80
C ILE A 34 9.70 4.32 8.41
N TYR A 35 9.22 5.30 9.20
CA TYR A 35 9.47 6.71 8.90
C TYR A 35 10.95 7.08 8.94
N LYS A 36 11.66 6.63 9.98
CA LYS A 36 13.11 6.86 10.13
C LYS A 36 13.89 6.16 9.02
N ARG A 37 13.58 4.90 8.73
CA ARG A 37 14.23 4.11 7.67
C ARG A 37 14.08 4.78 6.30
N ALA A 38 12.89 5.29 5.99
CA ALA A 38 12.60 5.98 4.75
C ALA A 38 13.19 7.41 4.69
N GLY A 39 13.89 7.87 5.74
CA GLY A 39 14.41 9.23 5.82
C GLY A 39 13.31 10.29 5.71
N TYR A 40 12.09 9.96 6.16
CA TYR A 40 10.89 10.82 6.01
C TYR A 40 10.60 11.24 4.56
N ARG A 41 10.94 10.39 3.59
CA ARG A 41 10.66 10.60 2.16
C ARG A 41 9.96 9.39 1.58
N CYS A 42 9.09 9.63 0.59
CA CYS A 42 8.39 8.58 -0.12
C CYS A 42 9.41 7.61 -0.74
N GLU A 43 9.28 6.33 -0.47
CA GLU A 43 10.22 5.34 -1.00
C GLU A 43 10.03 5.13 -2.51
N ILE A 44 8.84 5.43 -3.03
CA ILE A 44 8.51 5.39 -4.46
C ILE A 44 9.01 6.65 -5.19
N CYS A 45 8.52 7.84 -4.84
CA CYS A 45 8.75 9.08 -5.61
C CYS A 45 9.76 10.05 -4.98
N LYS A 46 10.30 9.73 -3.80
CA LYS A 46 11.21 10.58 -2.98
C LYS A 46 10.62 11.91 -2.50
N GLY A 47 9.36 12.21 -2.84
CA GLY A 47 8.58 13.36 -2.37
C GLY A 47 8.12 13.24 -0.92
N LYS A 48 7.41 14.27 -0.44
CA LYS A 48 6.84 14.35 0.91
C LYS A 48 5.54 15.17 0.91
N GLY A 49 4.66 14.93 1.88
CA GLY A 49 3.46 15.74 2.09
C GLY A 49 3.72 17.06 2.81
N SER A 50 2.72 17.95 2.78
CA SER A 50 2.77 19.28 3.42
C SER A 50 2.45 19.23 4.92
N THR A 51 1.43 18.46 5.33
CA THR A 51 1.04 18.32 6.75
C THR A 51 1.86 17.26 7.47
N TYR A 52 2.05 16.11 6.84
CA TYR A 52 2.92 15.04 7.30
C TYR A 52 3.77 14.55 6.13
N PRO A 53 5.06 14.24 6.34
CA PRO A 53 5.98 13.95 5.24
C PRO A 53 5.63 12.63 4.53
N ILE A 54 5.34 11.58 5.31
CA ILE A 54 4.99 10.25 4.81
C ILE A 54 4.03 9.51 5.75
N GLU A 55 3.40 8.47 5.21
CA GLU A 55 2.50 7.52 5.86
C GLU A 55 3.09 6.10 5.73
N CYS A 56 2.77 5.24 6.69
CA CYS A 56 3.19 3.84 6.68
C CYS A 56 2.10 3.02 6.01
N HIS A 57 2.43 2.38 4.91
CA HIS A 57 1.49 1.62 4.08
C HIS A 57 1.81 0.13 4.13
N GLU A 58 0.79 -0.70 4.31
CA GLU A 58 0.90 -2.16 4.22
C GLU A 58 1.14 -2.63 2.79
N VAL A 59 2.08 -3.55 2.58
CA VAL A 59 2.33 -4.20 1.29
C VAL A 59 1.82 -5.63 1.34
N TRP A 60 0.86 -5.96 0.47
CA TRP A 60 0.16 -7.24 0.48
C TRP A 60 0.53 -8.15 -0.70
N GLN A 61 0.67 -9.43 -0.42
CA GLN A 61 0.70 -10.49 -1.43
C GLN A 61 -0.63 -11.25 -1.42
N TYR A 62 -1.18 -11.52 -2.60
CA TYR A 62 -2.41 -12.27 -2.79
C TYR A 62 -2.10 -13.62 -3.44
N LYS A 63 -2.39 -14.71 -2.74
CA LYS A 63 -2.30 -16.08 -3.26
C LYS A 63 -3.69 -16.53 -3.69
N GLU A 64 -4.02 -16.31 -4.96
CA GLU A 64 -5.36 -16.57 -5.52
C GLU A 64 -5.79 -18.04 -5.33
N ASN A 65 -4.90 -19.02 -5.46
CA ASN A 65 -5.25 -20.44 -5.33
C ASN A 65 -5.73 -20.83 -3.92
N THR A 66 -5.21 -20.18 -2.89
CA THR A 66 -5.53 -20.47 -1.48
C THR A 66 -6.41 -19.38 -0.84
N HIS A 67 -6.63 -18.28 -1.56
CA HIS A 67 -7.27 -17.06 -1.07
C HIS A 67 -6.61 -16.49 0.19
N ASP A 68 -5.28 -16.53 0.24
CA ASP A 68 -4.50 -15.92 1.32
C ASP A 68 -4.02 -14.52 0.94
N GLN A 69 -4.36 -13.53 1.77
CA GLN A 69 -3.83 -12.17 1.74
C GLN A 69 -2.75 -12.06 2.83
N ARG A 70 -1.49 -11.97 2.43
CA ARG A 70 -0.35 -11.97 3.33
C ARG A 70 0.33 -10.62 3.39
N LEU A 71 0.54 -10.10 4.59
CA LEU A 71 1.35 -8.92 4.80
C LEU A 71 2.82 -9.30 4.58
N ILE A 72 3.41 -8.77 3.51
CA ILE A 72 4.79 -9.07 3.15
C ILE A 72 5.74 -7.91 3.45
N GLY A 73 5.23 -6.70 3.69
CA GLY A 73 6.08 -5.56 3.97
C GLY A 73 5.30 -4.33 4.41
N LEU A 74 6.04 -3.28 4.71
CA LEU A 74 5.58 -1.96 5.04
C LEU A 74 6.50 -0.95 4.35
N ILE A 75 5.90 0.10 3.82
CA ILE A 75 6.61 1.12 3.03
C ILE A 75 6.18 2.53 3.46
N GLY A 76 7.12 3.46 3.48
CA GLY A 76 6.90 4.88 3.73
C GLY A 76 6.52 5.61 2.44
N LEU A 77 5.31 6.15 2.36
CA LEU A 77 4.78 6.81 1.16
C LEU A 77 4.40 8.26 1.44
N CYS A 78 4.63 9.17 0.49
CA CYS A 78 3.98 10.49 0.57
C CYS A 78 2.46 10.36 0.40
N PRO A 79 1.67 11.36 0.82
CA PRO A 79 0.22 11.28 0.75
C PRO A 79 -0.32 11.04 -0.68
N ASP A 80 0.35 11.59 -1.71
CA ASP A 80 -0.09 11.41 -3.09
C ASP A 80 0.13 9.98 -3.61
N CYS A 81 1.29 9.37 -3.31
CA CYS A 81 1.53 7.95 -3.61
C CYS A 81 0.59 7.04 -2.80
N HIS A 82 0.37 7.35 -1.53
CA HIS A 82 -0.52 6.58 -0.66
C HIS A 82 -1.98 6.62 -1.14
N ASN A 83 -2.47 7.78 -1.60
CA ASN A 83 -3.80 7.89 -2.20
C ASN A 83 -3.94 7.08 -3.50
N VAL A 84 -2.87 6.95 -4.29
CA VAL A 84 -2.87 6.10 -5.50
C VAL A 84 -2.93 4.61 -5.12
N LYS A 85 -2.20 4.18 -4.09
CA LYS A 85 -2.33 2.80 -3.58
C LYS A 85 -3.77 2.48 -3.21
N HIS A 86 -4.44 3.40 -2.52
CA HIS A 86 -5.86 3.29 -2.15
C HIS A 86 -6.80 4.01 -3.12
N ILE A 87 -6.61 3.83 -4.44
CA ILE A 87 -7.41 4.56 -5.42
C ILE A 87 -8.91 4.27 -5.32
N GLY A 88 -9.31 3.06 -4.90
CA GLY A 88 -10.71 2.71 -4.66
C GLY A 88 -11.40 3.65 -3.67
N TYR A 89 -10.73 3.99 -2.58
CA TYR A 89 -11.18 5.01 -1.63
C TYR A 89 -11.11 6.42 -2.24
N SER A 90 -10.01 6.73 -2.92
CA SER A 90 -9.84 8.04 -3.57
C SER A 90 -10.91 8.35 -4.62
N ILE A 91 -11.48 7.34 -5.29
CA ILE A 91 -12.53 7.48 -6.30
C ILE A 91 -13.88 7.80 -5.68
N MET A 92 -14.16 7.30 -4.48
CA MET A 92 -15.34 7.70 -3.70
C MET A 92 -15.24 9.15 -3.18
N THR A 93 -14.07 9.78 -3.32
CA THR A 93 -13.82 11.17 -2.98
C THR A 93 -13.52 11.99 -4.24
N ARG A 94 -13.64 13.32 -4.20
CA ARG A 94 -13.31 14.21 -5.35
C ARG A 94 -11.81 14.23 -5.74
N LYS A 95 -11.03 13.22 -5.35
CA LYS A 95 -9.57 13.12 -5.55
C LYS A 95 -9.15 12.24 -6.73
N LYS A 96 -10.09 11.51 -7.39
CA LYS A 96 -9.83 10.62 -8.54
C LYS A 96 -8.85 11.21 -9.57
N THR A 97 -9.14 12.41 -10.06
CA THR A 97 -8.32 13.07 -11.09
C THR A 97 -6.89 13.33 -10.62
N LYS A 98 -6.70 13.73 -9.36
CA LYS A 98 -5.38 13.97 -8.79
C LYS A 98 -4.57 12.67 -8.72
N SER A 99 -5.18 11.59 -8.24
CA SER A 99 -4.51 10.28 -8.13
C SER A 99 -4.11 9.73 -9.50
N ILE A 100 -4.99 9.81 -10.51
CA ILE A 100 -4.67 9.34 -11.88
C ILE A 100 -3.52 10.16 -12.48
N LYS A 101 -3.54 11.49 -12.35
CA LYS A 101 -2.44 12.34 -12.82
C LYS A 101 -1.13 12.02 -12.12
N HIS A 102 -1.15 11.79 -10.80
CA HIS A 102 0.05 11.42 -10.05
C HIS A 102 0.59 10.05 -10.48
N LEU A 103 -0.29 9.04 -10.61
CA LEU A 103 0.06 7.72 -11.13
C LEU A 103 0.71 7.80 -12.51
N ALA A 104 0.13 8.58 -13.43
CA ALA A 104 0.66 8.80 -14.76
C ALA A 104 2.04 9.45 -14.72
N HIS A 105 2.21 10.49 -13.91
CA HIS A 105 3.47 11.20 -13.77
C HIS A 105 4.60 10.29 -13.25
N ILE A 106 4.36 9.57 -12.15
CA ILE A 106 5.39 8.69 -11.55
C ILE A 106 5.78 7.55 -12.50
N ASN A 107 4.83 6.99 -13.24
CA ASN A 107 5.10 5.89 -14.16
C ASN A 107 5.50 6.33 -15.57
N GLN A 108 5.59 7.64 -15.85
CA GLN A 108 5.83 8.20 -17.19
C GLN A 108 4.82 7.66 -18.22
N TRP A 109 3.55 7.59 -17.83
CA TRP A 109 2.46 7.12 -18.67
C TRP A 109 1.63 8.29 -19.21
N SER A 110 1.01 8.07 -20.37
CA SER A 110 -0.10 8.93 -20.79
C SER A 110 -1.27 8.78 -19.81
N ILE A 111 -2.10 9.82 -19.69
CA ILE A 111 -3.32 9.76 -18.87
C ILE A 111 -4.22 8.60 -19.31
N ARG A 112 -4.32 8.35 -20.63
CA ARG A 112 -5.07 7.20 -21.17
C ARG A 112 -4.56 5.87 -20.61
N LYS A 113 -3.26 5.65 -20.61
CA LYS A 113 -2.65 4.41 -20.08
C LYS A 113 -2.86 4.28 -18.57
N ALA A 114 -2.73 5.38 -17.82
CA ALA A 114 -3.00 5.37 -16.38
C ALA A 114 -4.46 5.05 -16.07
N THR A 115 -5.42 5.62 -16.82
CA THR A 115 -6.84 5.29 -16.68
C THR A 115 -7.11 3.82 -16.99
N GLN A 116 -6.55 3.29 -18.08
CA GLN A 116 -6.70 1.86 -18.41
C GLN A 116 -6.17 0.96 -17.30
N TYR A 117 -4.98 1.27 -16.76
CA TYR A 117 -4.41 0.50 -15.65
C TYR A 117 -5.30 0.53 -14.39
N VAL A 118 -5.96 1.66 -14.12
CA VAL A 118 -6.95 1.74 -13.02
C VAL A 118 -8.10 0.78 -13.29
N GLU A 119 -8.68 0.80 -14.49
CA GLU A 119 -9.77 -0.11 -14.87
C GLU A 119 -9.37 -1.59 -14.74
N ASP A 120 -8.17 -1.94 -15.20
CA ASP A 120 -7.63 -3.29 -15.07
C ASP A 120 -7.50 -3.72 -13.60
N CYS A 121 -7.08 -2.80 -12.71
CA CYS A 121 -7.02 -3.06 -11.28
C CYS A 121 -8.40 -3.27 -10.66
N PHE A 122 -9.42 -2.52 -11.09
CA PHE A 122 -10.81 -2.74 -10.65
C PHE A 122 -11.33 -4.11 -11.10
N PHE A 123 -11.02 -4.53 -12.33
CA PHE A 123 -11.40 -5.85 -12.82
C PHE A 123 -10.76 -6.99 -12.01
N ILE A 124 -9.49 -6.84 -11.59
CA ILE A 124 -8.85 -7.79 -10.67
C ILE A 124 -9.58 -7.81 -9.32
N MET A 125 -9.94 -6.64 -8.78
CA MET A 125 -10.69 -6.56 -7.52
C MET A 125 -12.03 -7.29 -7.61
N GLU A 126 -12.79 -7.10 -8.68
CA GLU A 126 -14.07 -7.77 -8.91
C GLU A 126 -13.94 -9.29 -8.90
N LYS A 127 -12.86 -9.83 -9.48
CA LYS A 127 -12.54 -11.27 -9.40
C LYS A 127 -12.29 -11.70 -7.96
N ARG A 128 -11.46 -10.96 -7.22
CA ARG A 128 -11.12 -11.27 -5.82
C ARG A 128 -12.33 -11.19 -4.89
N ASN A 129 -13.27 -10.29 -5.16
CA ASN A 129 -14.50 -10.11 -4.39
C ASN A 129 -15.42 -11.34 -4.42
N LYS A 130 -15.21 -12.29 -5.33
CA LYS A 130 -15.96 -13.56 -5.38
C LYS A 130 -15.60 -14.54 -4.27
N TYR A 131 -14.54 -14.26 -3.50
CA TYR A 131 -13.99 -15.18 -2.52
C TYR A 131 -13.83 -14.54 -1.14
N LYS A 132 -13.82 -15.39 -0.11
CA LYS A 132 -13.45 -15.01 1.25
C LYS A 132 -11.95 -15.20 1.42
N TRP A 133 -11.26 -14.13 1.79
CA TRP A 133 -9.82 -14.13 1.95
C TRP A 133 -9.42 -14.33 3.42
N LYS A 134 -8.35 -15.08 3.64
CA LYS A 134 -7.69 -15.21 4.95
C LYS A 134 -6.56 -14.20 5.04
N VAL A 135 -6.48 -13.46 6.14
CA VAL A 135 -5.42 -12.47 6.34
C VAL A 135 -4.33 -13.03 7.23
N ASP A 136 -3.08 -12.99 6.74
CA ASP A 136 -1.88 -13.31 7.50
C ASP A 136 -1.09 -12.02 7.80
N ILE A 137 -1.07 -11.61 9.06
CA ILE A 137 -0.28 -10.47 9.58
C ILE A 137 0.93 -10.91 10.43
N THR A 138 1.34 -12.18 10.34
CA THR A 138 2.40 -12.74 11.19
C THR A 138 3.67 -11.88 11.16
N LEU A 139 3.95 -11.22 10.03
CA LEU A 139 5.08 -10.31 9.88
C LEU A 139 5.19 -9.27 11.00
N VAL A 140 4.10 -8.57 11.35
CA VAL A 140 4.13 -7.46 12.33
C VAL A 140 4.08 -7.92 13.78
N LEU A 141 3.72 -9.19 14.01
CA LEU A 141 3.75 -9.83 15.32
C LEU A 141 5.17 -10.25 15.73
N ARG A 142 6.11 -10.31 14.79
CA ARG A 142 7.51 -10.67 15.04
C ARG A 142 8.24 -9.60 15.85
N LYS A 143 8.81 -9.96 17.01
CA LYS A 143 9.63 -9.04 17.82
C LYS A 143 10.87 -8.51 17.07
N ASP A 144 11.37 -9.27 16.10
CA ASP A 144 12.60 -9.00 15.36
C ASP A 144 12.37 -8.44 13.94
N ILE A 145 11.15 -7.97 13.62
CA ILE A 145 10.79 -7.46 12.28
C ILE A 145 11.82 -6.50 11.68
N TRP A 146 12.49 -5.68 12.50
CA TRP A 146 13.51 -4.73 12.06
C TRP A 146 14.69 -5.38 11.34
N LYS A 147 15.09 -6.58 11.76
CA LYS A 147 16.21 -7.31 11.15
C LYS A 147 15.95 -7.62 9.68
N LEU A 148 14.68 -7.87 9.34
CA LEU A 148 14.25 -8.16 7.97
C LEU A 148 14.43 -6.96 7.03
N TYR A 149 14.24 -5.74 7.56
CA TYR A 149 14.47 -4.51 6.80
C TYR A 149 15.95 -4.16 6.70
N THR A 150 16.75 -4.40 7.75
CA THR A 150 18.18 -4.06 7.75
C THR A 150 19.03 -5.03 6.92
N GLN A 151 18.56 -6.26 6.70
CA GLN A 151 19.25 -7.28 5.90
C GLN A 151 18.84 -7.28 4.41
N GLY A 152 18.07 -6.26 3.98
CA GLY A 152 17.63 -6.14 2.58
C GLY A 152 16.51 -7.10 2.16
N MET A 153 15.95 -7.90 3.08
CA MET A 153 14.88 -8.85 2.74
C MET A 153 13.53 -8.18 2.47
N LEU A 154 13.34 -6.93 2.93
CA LEU A 154 12.08 -6.17 2.81
C LEU A 154 12.28 -4.74 2.25
N SER A 155 13.45 -4.43 1.69
CA SER A 155 13.82 -3.06 1.25
C SER A 155 13.28 -2.66 -0.12
N GLY A 156 12.10 -3.18 -0.50
CA GLY A 156 11.42 -2.86 -1.77
C GLY A 156 10.64 -1.56 -1.72
#